data_AF-A0A4Q6BJE4-F1
#
_entry.id   AF-A0A4Q6BJE4-F1
#
_cell.length_a   1.000
_cell.length_b   1.000
_cell.length_c   1.000
_cell.angle_alpha   90.00
_cell.angle_beta   90.00
_cell.angle_gamma   90.00
#
_symmetry.space_group_name_H-M   'P 1'
#
loop_
_entity.id
_entity.type
_entity.pdbx_description
1 polymer ?
#
loop_
_entity_poly.entity_id
_entity_poly.type
_entity_poly.pdbx_seq_one_letter_code
_entity_poly.pdbx_strand_id
1 'polypeptide(L)'
;MSSHTNSHSTSKEAGQVARGRIYVGIMESPIEMSHEDLLKPAELHGGENIFLGRVRKHNQGRTVEALSYDSFAPLCEKIFVAMAEEAQDQWGRDMNVLILHRVGKLNIGDTAVLIAVSSKHRDESYQASRYIIEHLKQRAPIWKKEHYTDGESEWLGRKSTTRTERASGCKDTRFASTITRTTRMHTKWFVVILLVFLIFASSSAEAAETQTLRIAAASDLKFALPALVEIFEKSHSDVKVETIIGSSGSFTQQIQAGAPFDLFLSADESYPEKLKAAKKIDGEVFRYGTGTLVLWIPNSVKLTRRDGQSTVTLLLDPAVKKFAIANPAVAPYGRAADQALTQAKLKDKLKTKMVMGENVAQAAQYAVTGAVSAALIAQALADSPEMKASGSYFKFEANEAPQLKQSGAVVAASRLKKQALEFRDLLLAAEGQKILSNHGLAK
;
A
#
# COMPACT_ATOMS: atom_id res chain seq x y z
N MET A 1 10.39 -52.84 -61.14
CA MET A 1 9.21 -52.76 -60.26
C MET A 1 9.48 -53.71 -59.11
N SER A 2 9.75 -53.34 -57.86
CA SER A 2 9.50 -52.08 -57.16
C SER A 2 10.43 -51.95 -55.95
N SER A 3 10.75 -50.69 -55.67
CA SER A 3 11.50 -50.04 -54.58
C SER A 3 11.60 -50.71 -53.20
N HIS A 4 12.83 -50.67 -52.69
CA HIS A 4 13.21 -50.72 -51.27
C HIS A 4 12.45 -49.67 -50.44
N THR A 5 11.89 -50.09 -49.31
CA THR A 5 11.37 -49.21 -48.25
C THR A 5 12.42 -49.04 -47.16
N ASN A 6 12.89 -47.79 -47.02
CA ASN A 6 13.73 -47.35 -45.91
C ASN A 6 12.89 -47.16 -44.66
N SER A 7 13.36 -47.71 -43.55
CA SER A 7 12.92 -47.42 -42.19
C SER A 7 13.18 -45.95 -41.84
N HIS A 8 12.18 -45.24 -41.32
CA HIS A 8 12.36 -43.97 -40.63
C HIS A 8 11.81 -44.08 -39.21
N SER A 9 12.73 -43.88 -38.27
CA SER A 9 12.52 -43.62 -36.87
C SER A 9 11.74 -42.33 -36.66
N THR A 10 10.61 -42.38 -35.96
CA THR A 10 9.98 -41.20 -35.37
C THR A 10 10.36 -41.13 -33.90
N SER A 11 11.33 -40.27 -33.61
CA SER A 11 11.55 -39.71 -32.28
C SER A 11 10.26 -39.05 -31.78
N LYS A 12 9.77 -39.46 -30.61
CA LYS A 12 8.70 -38.79 -29.87
C LYS A 12 9.12 -37.35 -29.57
N GLU A 13 8.56 -36.38 -30.29
CA GLU A 13 8.51 -35.00 -29.81
C GLU A 13 7.72 -34.98 -28.50
N ALA A 14 8.35 -34.50 -27.44
CA ALA A 14 7.68 -34.20 -26.17
C ALA A 14 6.66 -33.08 -26.45
N GLY A 15 5.38 -33.43 -26.56
CA GLY A 15 4.30 -32.48 -26.77
C GLY A 15 4.32 -31.40 -25.70
N GLN A 16 4.58 -30.16 -26.10
CA GLN A 16 4.41 -28.98 -25.25
C GLN A 16 2.94 -28.91 -24.83
N VAL A 17 2.67 -29.06 -23.53
CA VAL A 17 1.34 -28.83 -22.97
C VAL A 17 0.94 -27.38 -23.25
N ALA A 18 -0.18 -27.18 -23.94
CA ALA A 18 -0.68 -25.85 -24.26
C ALA A 18 -0.93 -25.04 -22.97
N ARG A 19 -0.54 -23.77 -22.97
CA ARG A 19 -0.72 -22.89 -21.80
C ARG A 19 -2.21 -22.60 -21.59
N GLY A 20 -2.67 -22.71 -20.35
CA GLY A 20 -4.04 -22.40 -19.97
C GLY A 20 -4.35 -20.91 -20.12
N ARG A 21 -5.64 -20.58 -20.11
CA ARG A 21 -6.12 -19.21 -20.31
C ARG A 21 -5.83 -18.35 -19.08
N ILE A 22 -5.36 -17.13 -19.33
CA ILE A 22 -5.20 -16.10 -18.31
C ILE A 22 -6.16 -14.95 -18.65
N TYR A 23 -7.01 -14.59 -17.70
CA TYR A 23 -7.82 -13.37 -17.77
C TYR A 23 -7.53 -12.50 -16.56
N VAL A 24 -7.25 -11.23 -16.79
CA VAL A 24 -6.96 -10.27 -15.73
C VAL A 24 -7.68 -8.96 -15.98
N GLY A 25 -8.00 -8.22 -14.92
CA GLY A 25 -8.57 -6.90 -15.10
C GLY A 25 -8.68 -6.07 -13.83
N ILE A 26 -8.60 -4.76 -14.01
CA ILE A 26 -9.00 -3.76 -13.04
C ILE A 26 -10.29 -3.10 -13.52
N MET A 27 -11.31 -3.01 -12.66
CA MET A 27 -12.63 -2.50 -13.05
C MET A 27 -13.27 -1.63 -11.97
N GLU A 28 -14.12 -0.67 -12.36
CA GLU A 28 -14.88 0.16 -11.42
C GLU A 28 -16.28 -0.41 -11.12
N SER A 29 -16.86 -1.10 -12.11
CA SER A 29 -18.16 -1.75 -11.98
C SER A 29 -18.10 -2.95 -11.02
N PRO A 30 -19.24 -3.34 -10.42
CA PRO A 30 -19.34 -4.58 -9.67
C PRO A 30 -18.84 -5.78 -10.48
N ILE A 31 -18.13 -6.68 -9.80
CA ILE A 31 -17.69 -7.95 -10.39
C ILE A 31 -18.92 -8.86 -10.48
N GLU A 32 -19.60 -8.81 -11.63
CA GLU A 32 -20.75 -9.66 -11.99
C GLU A 32 -20.31 -10.62 -13.11
N MET A 33 -20.16 -11.91 -12.81
CA MET A 33 -19.92 -12.95 -13.82
C MET A 33 -20.54 -14.27 -13.40
N SER A 34 -21.03 -15.04 -14.37
CA SER A 34 -21.51 -16.39 -14.14
C SER A 34 -20.34 -17.39 -14.05
N HIS A 35 -20.56 -18.52 -13.34
CA HIS A 35 -19.58 -19.61 -13.24
C HIS A 35 -19.14 -20.14 -14.62
N GLU A 36 -20.05 -20.17 -15.59
CA GLU A 36 -19.79 -20.61 -16.95
C GLU A 36 -18.92 -19.62 -17.74
N ASP A 37 -19.03 -18.32 -17.47
CA ASP A 37 -18.20 -17.27 -18.08
C ASP A 37 -16.78 -17.25 -17.50
N LEU A 38 -16.64 -17.64 -16.23
CA LEU A 38 -15.44 -17.41 -15.43
C LEU A 38 -14.23 -18.23 -15.88
N LEU A 39 -14.40 -19.49 -16.29
CA LEU A 39 -13.26 -20.37 -16.54
C LEU A 39 -13.40 -21.36 -17.70
N LYS A 40 -14.61 -21.61 -18.23
CA LYS A 40 -14.93 -22.72 -19.16
C LYS A 40 -13.90 -23.84 -19.04
N PRO A 41 -13.94 -24.65 -17.96
CA PRO A 41 -12.90 -25.61 -17.64
C PRO A 41 -12.50 -26.40 -18.89
N ALA A 42 -11.19 -26.57 -19.10
CA ALA A 42 -10.75 -27.52 -20.12
C ALA A 42 -11.31 -28.90 -19.75
N GLU A 43 -11.62 -29.73 -20.74
CA GLU A 43 -12.25 -31.05 -20.51
C GLU A 43 -11.48 -31.95 -19.52
N LEU A 44 -10.19 -31.67 -19.30
CA LEU A 44 -9.30 -32.40 -18.41
C LEU A 44 -9.22 -31.83 -16.98
N HIS A 45 -9.92 -30.73 -16.68
CA HIS A 45 -9.88 -30.09 -15.36
C HIS A 45 -10.92 -30.71 -14.43
N GLY A 46 -10.44 -31.31 -13.34
CA GLY A 46 -11.28 -31.91 -12.29
C GLY A 46 -11.33 -31.10 -10.98
N GLY A 47 -10.63 -29.96 -10.91
CA GLY A 47 -10.59 -29.11 -9.72
C GLY A 47 -10.78 -27.63 -10.06
N GLU A 48 -11.70 -26.98 -9.36
CA GLU A 48 -11.95 -25.55 -9.49
C GLU A 48 -12.01 -24.88 -8.12
N ASN A 49 -11.46 -23.66 -8.05
CA ASN A 49 -11.44 -22.86 -6.83
C ASN A 49 -11.76 -21.41 -7.16
N ILE A 50 -12.70 -20.82 -6.44
CA ILE A 50 -13.04 -19.40 -6.51
C ILE A 50 -12.82 -18.78 -5.14
N PHE A 51 -11.94 -17.78 -5.09
CA PHE A 51 -11.73 -16.93 -3.94
C PHE A 51 -12.38 -15.56 -4.18
N LEU A 52 -13.21 -15.12 -3.23
CA LEU A 52 -13.83 -13.80 -3.22
C LEU A 52 -13.39 -13.02 -1.98
N GLY A 53 -12.67 -11.92 -2.18
CA GLY A 53 -12.37 -10.97 -1.12
C GLY A 53 -13.46 -9.90 -1.03
N ARG A 54 -14.32 -9.99 -0.01
CA ARG A 54 -15.44 -9.06 0.19
C ARG A 54 -15.16 -8.00 1.26
N VAL A 55 -15.78 -6.83 1.09
CA VAL A 55 -15.77 -5.77 2.11
C VAL A 55 -16.60 -6.19 3.31
N ARG A 56 -16.04 -6.09 4.52
CA ARG A 56 -16.69 -6.49 5.78
C ARG A 56 -17.08 -5.27 6.61
N LYS A 57 -18.23 -5.36 7.30
CA LYS A 57 -18.79 -4.29 8.16
C LYS A 57 -17.88 -3.91 9.32
N HIS A 58 -17.10 -4.86 9.81
CA HIS A 58 -16.16 -4.66 10.89
C HIS A 58 -14.74 -4.91 10.40
N ASN A 59 -13.88 -3.92 10.59
CA ASN A 59 -12.45 -4.10 10.50
C ASN A 59 -11.82 -3.61 11.80
N GLN A 60 -11.08 -4.48 12.47
CA GLN A 60 -10.23 -4.12 13.61
C GLN A 60 -10.96 -3.38 14.75
N GLY A 61 -12.23 -3.73 15.02
CA GLY A 61 -13.03 -3.15 16.12
C GLY A 61 -13.77 -1.86 15.78
N ARG A 62 -13.60 -1.31 14.56
CA ARG A 62 -14.34 -0.14 14.06
C ARG A 62 -15.39 -0.55 13.02
N THR A 63 -16.49 0.19 12.96
CA THR A 63 -17.53 0.03 11.94
C THR A 63 -17.10 0.76 10.67
N VAL A 64 -16.93 0.01 9.59
CA VAL A 64 -16.59 0.53 8.26
C VAL A 64 -17.90 0.75 7.49
N GLU A 65 -18.05 1.90 6.84
CA GLU A 65 -19.21 2.18 5.98
C GLU A 65 -18.94 1.80 4.53
N ALA A 66 -17.72 2.09 4.06
CA ALA A 66 -17.27 1.80 2.71
C ALA A 66 -15.74 1.67 2.67
N LEU A 67 -15.24 1.04 1.60
CA LEU A 67 -13.83 1.09 1.23
C LEU A 67 -13.69 1.84 -0.10
N SER A 68 -12.59 2.57 -0.28
CA SER A 68 -12.18 3.03 -1.61
C SER A 68 -10.87 2.37 -1.99
N TYR A 69 -10.79 1.87 -3.21
CA TYR A 69 -9.56 1.36 -3.78
C TYR A 69 -9.11 2.27 -4.92
N ASP A 70 -7.83 2.60 -4.95
CA ASP A 70 -7.17 3.25 -6.08
C ASP A 70 -6.06 2.34 -6.60
N SER A 71 -5.69 2.46 -7.88
CA SER A 71 -4.66 1.62 -8.45
C SER A 71 -3.95 2.24 -9.64
N PHE A 72 -2.72 1.79 -9.89
CA PHE A 72 -2.08 1.99 -11.18
C PHE A 72 -2.39 0.82 -12.13
N ALA A 73 -3.60 0.86 -12.71
CA ALA A 73 -4.20 -0.26 -13.45
C ALA A 73 -3.28 -0.92 -14.50
N PRO A 74 -2.55 -0.19 -15.37
CA PRO A 74 -1.69 -0.81 -16.37
C PRO A 74 -0.56 -1.67 -15.78
N LEU A 75 -0.10 -1.33 -14.58
CA LEU A 75 0.90 -2.15 -13.89
C LEU A 75 0.25 -3.29 -13.12
N CYS A 76 -0.92 -3.08 -12.51
CA CYS A 76 -1.66 -4.14 -11.85
C CYS A 76 -1.92 -5.31 -12.80
N GLU A 77 -2.41 -5.05 -14.01
CA GLU A 77 -2.70 -6.09 -14.99
C GLU A 77 -1.43 -6.85 -15.41
N LYS A 78 -0.31 -6.15 -15.65
CA LYS A 78 0.98 -6.81 -15.92
C LYS A 78 1.43 -7.71 -14.77
N ILE A 79 1.24 -7.27 -13.53
CA ILE A 79 1.57 -8.05 -12.34
C ILE A 79 0.63 -9.25 -12.20
N PHE A 80 -0.66 -9.09 -12.51
CA PHE A 80 -1.63 -10.19 -12.47
C PHE A 80 -1.28 -11.26 -13.50
N VAL A 81 -0.94 -10.87 -14.73
CA VAL A 81 -0.45 -11.81 -15.76
C VAL A 81 0.78 -12.54 -15.25
N ALA A 82 1.80 -11.82 -14.77
CA ALA A 82 3.02 -12.44 -14.26
C ALA A 82 2.74 -13.44 -13.12
N MET A 83 1.86 -13.12 -12.17
CA MET A 83 1.51 -14.05 -11.09
C MET A 83 0.75 -15.28 -11.59
N ALA A 84 -0.16 -15.11 -12.56
CA ALA A 84 -0.88 -16.21 -13.17
C ALA A 84 0.08 -17.14 -13.95
N GLU A 85 1.04 -16.56 -14.67
CA GLU A 85 2.09 -17.29 -15.38
C GLU A 85 3.01 -18.06 -14.43
N GLU A 86 3.47 -17.42 -13.36
CA GLU A 86 4.27 -18.04 -12.29
C GLU A 86 3.49 -19.20 -11.64
N ALA A 87 2.18 -19.05 -11.44
CA ALA A 87 1.34 -20.11 -10.88
C ALA A 87 1.19 -21.30 -11.85
N GLN A 88 0.98 -21.04 -13.14
CA GLN A 88 0.96 -22.08 -14.16
C GLN A 88 2.29 -22.83 -14.26
N ASP A 89 3.42 -22.12 -14.15
CA ASP A 89 4.74 -22.73 -14.21
C ASP A 89 5.04 -23.59 -12.97
N GLN A 90 4.48 -23.27 -11.80
CA GLN A 90 4.65 -24.03 -10.57
C GLN A 90 3.68 -25.22 -10.44
N TRP A 91 2.41 -25.04 -10.83
CA TRP A 91 1.34 -25.98 -10.49
C TRP A 91 0.61 -26.60 -11.69
N GLY A 92 0.95 -26.21 -12.92
CA GLY A 92 0.39 -26.85 -14.12
C GLY A 92 0.18 -25.85 -15.25
N ARG A 93 0.86 -26.06 -16.38
CA ARG A 93 0.85 -25.10 -17.49
C ARG A 93 -0.50 -24.92 -18.16
N ASP A 94 -1.36 -25.93 -18.13
CA ASP A 94 -2.71 -25.92 -18.69
C ASP A 94 -3.76 -25.28 -17.77
N MET A 95 -3.39 -24.91 -16.54
CA MET A 95 -4.28 -24.27 -15.56
C MET A 95 -4.89 -22.97 -16.11
N ASN A 96 -6.20 -22.80 -15.98
CA ASN A 96 -6.86 -21.53 -16.29
C ASN A 96 -6.85 -20.64 -15.04
N VAL A 97 -6.50 -19.36 -15.20
CA VAL A 97 -6.40 -18.40 -14.10
C VAL A 97 -7.14 -17.11 -14.45
N LEU A 98 -7.95 -16.66 -13.51
CA LEU A 98 -8.69 -15.41 -13.58
C LEU A 98 -8.36 -14.56 -12.35
N ILE A 99 -8.00 -13.28 -12.57
CA ILE A 99 -7.72 -12.32 -11.49
C ILE A 99 -8.42 -11.00 -11.79
N LEU A 100 -9.44 -10.66 -11.02
CA LEU A 100 -10.10 -9.36 -11.12
C LEU A 100 -10.03 -8.61 -9.81
N HIS A 101 -9.80 -7.30 -9.91
CA HIS A 101 -9.89 -6.41 -8.76
C HIS A 101 -10.75 -5.19 -9.09
N ARG A 102 -11.66 -4.86 -8.17
CA ARG A 102 -12.52 -3.70 -8.26
C ARG A 102 -11.88 -2.49 -7.60
N VAL A 103 -11.90 -1.35 -8.29
CA VAL A 103 -11.45 -0.04 -7.80
C VAL A 103 -12.62 0.92 -7.65
N GLY A 104 -12.38 2.09 -7.06
CA GLY A 104 -13.43 3.05 -6.70
C GLY A 104 -14.03 2.75 -5.32
N LYS A 105 -15.23 3.29 -5.06
CA LYS A 105 -15.94 3.11 -3.79
C LYS A 105 -16.73 1.80 -3.78
N LEU A 106 -16.49 0.98 -2.75
CA LEU A 106 -17.14 -0.31 -2.50
C LEU A 106 -17.89 -0.26 -1.18
N ASN A 107 -19.14 -0.74 -1.21
CA ASN A 107 -19.99 -0.85 -0.03
C ASN A 107 -19.69 -2.14 0.73
N ILE A 108 -20.19 -2.25 1.96
CA ILE A 108 -20.16 -3.49 2.72
C ILE A 108 -20.84 -4.62 1.94
N GLY A 109 -20.16 -5.78 1.84
CA GLY A 109 -20.62 -6.95 1.09
C GLY A 109 -20.11 -7.03 -0.35
N ASP A 110 -19.66 -5.90 -0.93
CA ASP A 110 -19.13 -5.84 -2.28
C ASP A 110 -17.87 -6.71 -2.41
N THR A 111 -17.71 -7.35 -3.57
CA THR A 111 -16.48 -8.07 -3.93
C THR A 111 -15.42 -7.08 -4.39
N ALA A 112 -14.30 -7.02 -3.67
CA ALA A 112 -13.13 -6.24 -4.04
C ALA A 112 -12.17 -7.01 -4.95
N VAL A 113 -12.03 -8.31 -4.73
CA VAL A 113 -11.14 -9.17 -5.53
C VAL A 113 -11.80 -10.52 -5.79
N LEU A 114 -11.65 -11.01 -7.01
CA LEU A 114 -12.03 -12.34 -7.44
C LEU A 114 -10.81 -13.03 -8.02
N ILE A 115 -10.48 -14.22 -7.50
CA ILE A 115 -9.48 -15.10 -8.08
C ILE A 115 -10.16 -16.42 -8.37
N ALA A 116 -10.12 -16.88 -9.61
CA ALA A 116 -10.66 -18.18 -9.99
C ALA A 116 -9.57 -19.01 -10.69
N VAL A 117 -9.45 -20.28 -10.30
CA VAL A 117 -8.46 -21.21 -10.84
C VAL A 117 -9.13 -22.53 -11.17
N SER A 118 -8.87 -23.06 -12.37
CA SER A 118 -9.29 -24.39 -12.80
C SER A 118 -8.06 -25.22 -13.23
N SER A 119 -7.95 -26.44 -12.72
CA SER A 119 -6.80 -27.34 -12.89
C SER A 119 -7.21 -28.82 -12.91
N LYS A 120 -6.28 -29.71 -13.28
CA LYS A 120 -6.52 -31.17 -13.34
C LYS A 120 -7.01 -31.75 -12.01
N HIS A 121 -6.34 -31.40 -10.91
CA HIS A 121 -6.77 -31.80 -9.57
C HIS A 121 -6.98 -30.55 -8.70
N ARG A 122 -7.65 -30.76 -7.57
CA ARG A 122 -8.06 -29.68 -6.66
C ARG A 122 -6.90 -29.06 -5.86
N ASP A 123 -5.81 -29.80 -5.66
CA ASP A 123 -4.72 -29.33 -4.78
C ASP A 123 -4.00 -28.14 -5.42
N GLU A 124 -3.74 -28.24 -6.72
CA GLU A 124 -3.11 -27.21 -7.54
C GLU A 124 -3.95 -25.93 -7.57
N SER A 125 -5.29 -26.03 -7.66
CA SER A 125 -6.16 -24.85 -7.65
C SER A 125 -6.17 -24.15 -6.28
N TYR A 126 -6.05 -24.89 -5.17
CA TYR A 126 -5.86 -24.28 -3.84
C TYR A 126 -4.51 -23.58 -3.72
N GLN A 127 -3.43 -24.24 -4.13
CA GLN A 127 -2.09 -23.69 -4.02
C GLN A 127 -1.90 -22.44 -4.89
N ALA A 128 -2.34 -22.48 -6.14
CA ALA A 128 -2.29 -21.32 -7.04
C ALA A 128 -3.16 -20.16 -6.55
N SER A 129 -4.41 -20.41 -6.16
CA SER A 129 -5.30 -19.36 -5.64
C SER A 129 -4.70 -18.68 -4.39
N ARG A 130 -4.15 -19.48 -3.46
CA ARG A 130 -3.47 -18.99 -2.27
C ARG A 130 -2.22 -18.18 -2.62
N TYR A 131 -1.40 -18.65 -3.56
CA TYR A 131 -0.23 -17.94 -4.02
C TYR A 131 -0.61 -16.56 -4.58
N ILE A 132 -1.58 -16.51 -5.49
CA ILE A 132 -2.01 -15.29 -6.15
C ILE A 132 -2.50 -14.25 -5.13
N ILE A 133 -3.39 -14.62 -4.20
CA ILE A 133 -3.93 -13.62 -3.25
C ILE A 133 -2.86 -13.06 -2.30
N GLU A 134 -1.91 -13.89 -1.86
CA GLU A 134 -0.85 -13.44 -0.95
C GLU A 134 0.18 -12.56 -1.66
N HIS A 135 0.47 -12.81 -2.95
CA HIS A 135 1.40 -12.01 -3.75
C HIS A 135 0.75 -10.75 -4.32
N LEU A 136 -0.54 -10.79 -4.67
CA LEU A 136 -1.30 -9.64 -5.14
C LEU A 136 -1.21 -8.48 -4.15
N LYS A 137 -1.41 -8.78 -2.86
CA LYS A 137 -1.34 -7.78 -1.77
C LYS A 137 0.02 -7.12 -1.63
N GLN A 138 1.09 -7.82 -2.01
CA GLN A 138 2.46 -7.34 -1.85
C GLN A 138 2.93 -6.57 -3.09
N ARG A 139 2.63 -7.11 -4.27
CA ARG A 139 3.19 -6.69 -5.56
C ARG A 139 2.32 -5.67 -6.29
N ALA A 140 1.01 -5.83 -6.27
CA ALA A 140 0.13 -4.98 -7.07
C ALA A 140 -0.01 -3.59 -6.42
N PRO A 141 0.17 -2.49 -7.17
CA PRO A 141 -0.02 -1.13 -6.68
C PRO A 141 -1.52 -0.81 -6.58
N ILE A 142 -2.20 -1.52 -5.68
CA ILE A 142 -3.60 -1.33 -5.33
C ILE A 142 -3.63 -0.86 -3.88
N TRP A 143 -4.14 0.35 -3.69
CA TRP A 143 -4.15 1.02 -2.40
C TRP A 143 -5.57 1.11 -1.88
N LYS A 144 -5.71 0.90 -0.57
CA LYS A 144 -7.00 0.83 0.11
C LYS A 144 -7.17 2.00 1.07
N LYS A 145 -8.34 2.63 1.02
CA LYS A 145 -8.84 3.62 1.98
C LYS A 145 -10.05 3.08 2.72
N GLU A 146 -10.13 3.26 4.04
CA GLU A 146 -11.33 2.95 4.82
C GLU A 146 -12.12 4.22 5.11
N HIS A 147 -13.46 4.14 5.10
CA HIS A 147 -14.34 5.24 5.52
C HIS A 147 -15.10 4.82 6.78
N TYR A 148 -14.90 5.55 7.89
CA TYR A 148 -15.52 5.27 9.19
C TYR A 148 -16.71 6.21 9.50
N THR A 149 -17.60 5.73 10.38
CA THR A 149 -18.90 6.36 10.72
C THR A 149 -18.82 7.69 11.50
N ASP A 150 -17.65 8.05 12.01
CA ASP A 150 -17.42 9.28 12.80
C ASP A 150 -17.02 10.49 11.95
N GLY A 151 -17.06 10.34 10.62
CA GLY A 151 -16.66 11.38 9.66
C GLY A 151 -15.16 11.43 9.40
N GLU A 152 -14.34 10.65 10.13
CA GLU A 152 -12.93 10.47 9.79
C GLU A 152 -12.79 9.42 8.69
N SER A 153 -12.67 9.88 7.45
CA SER A 153 -12.26 9.04 6.32
C SER A 153 -10.74 8.82 6.38
N GLU A 154 -10.28 7.88 7.21
CA GLU A 154 -8.88 7.48 7.26
C GLU A 154 -8.50 6.75 5.94
N TRP A 155 -7.78 7.46 5.05
CA TRP A 155 -6.58 6.80 4.53
C TRP A 155 -5.76 6.39 5.75
N LEU A 156 -4.84 5.44 5.66
CA LEU A 156 -3.78 5.46 6.66
C LEU A 156 -3.11 6.86 6.59
N GLY A 157 -3.52 7.79 7.48
CA GLY A 157 -3.07 9.19 7.64
C GLY A 157 -3.76 10.32 6.84
N ARG A 158 -4.94 10.86 7.24
CA ARG A 158 -5.30 12.27 6.94
C ARG A 158 -6.18 12.90 8.02
N LYS A 159 -5.84 14.13 8.46
CA LYS A 159 -6.80 15.14 8.93
C LYS A 159 -6.82 16.28 7.92
N SER A 160 -8.00 16.72 7.49
CA SER A 160 -8.16 17.99 6.78
C SER A 160 -8.92 18.96 7.68
N THR A 161 -8.31 20.08 8.03
CA THR A 161 -8.96 21.20 8.70
C THR A 161 -9.97 21.82 7.74
N THR A 162 -11.25 21.68 8.03
CA THR A 162 -12.35 22.30 7.29
C THR A 162 -12.32 23.80 7.52
N ARG A 163 -12.01 24.59 6.49
CA ARG A 163 -12.28 26.03 6.48
C ARG A 163 -13.77 26.22 6.25
N THR A 164 -14.48 26.76 7.24
CA THR A 164 -15.90 27.09 7.16
C THR A 164 -16.12 28.19 6.12
N GLU A 165 -16.61 27.85 4.93
CA GLU A 165 -17.18 28.84 4.02
C GLU A 165 -18.66 29.04 4.39
N ARG A 166 -18.96 30.25 4.87
CA ARG A 166 -20.32 30.71 5.15
C ARG A 166 -21.09 30.80 3.84
N ALA A 167 -22.22 30.10 3.79
CA ALA A 167 -23.24 30.27 2.77
C ALA A 167 -23.84 31.69 2.82
N SER A 168 -23.67 32.46 1.75
CA SER A 168 -24.54 33.59 1.45
C SER A 168 -25.57 33.13 0.42
N GLY A 169 -26.79 32.91 0.88
CA GLY A 169 -27.92 32.65 0.00
C GLY A 169 -28.36 33.90 -0.75
N CYS A 170 -28.80 33.71 -1.99
CA CYS A 170 -29.85 34.53 -2.59
C CYS A 170 -30.55 33.73 -3.68
N LYS A 171 -31.84 34.01 -3.81
CA LYS A 171 -32.92 33.15 -4.27
C LYS A 171 -33.18 33.20 -5.78
N ASP A 172 -33.87 32.15 -6.24
CA ASP A 172 -34.88 32.13 -7.31
C ASP A 172 -34.52 32.68 -8.69
N THR A 173 -34.47 31.77 -9.66
CA THR A 173 -34.97 32.05 -11.02
C THR A 173 -35.78 30.88 -11.54
N ARG A 174 -37.07 31.15 -11.78
CA ARG A 174 -37.99 30.30 -12.54
C ARG A 174 -38.54 31.14 -13.70
N PHE A 175 -38.66 30.49 -14.85
CA PHE A 175 -39.48 30.82 -16.04
C PHE A 175 -38.99 31.81 -17.11
N ALA A 176 -38.61 31.18 -18.24
CA ALA A 176 -38.97 31.47 -19.64
C ALA A 176 -39.74 32.77 -19.99
N SER A 177 -39.31 33.44 -21.05
CA SER A 177 -39.86 33.25 -22.41
C SER A 177 -39.44 34.36 -23.38
N THR A 178 -39.35 33.98 -24.65
CA THR A 178 -39.16 34.75 -25.89
C THR A 178 -40.03 36.01 -26.00
N ILE A 179 -39.52 37.08 -26.65
CA ILE A 179 -40.22 37.87 -27.71
C ILE A 179 -39.36 39.06 -28.25
N THR A 180 -39.09 38.97 -29.57
CA THR A 180 -39.03 39.97 -30.67
C THR A 180 -38.20 41.29 -30.68
N ARG A 181 -37.46 41.41 -31.80
CA ARG A 181 -37.30 42.52 -32.79
C ARG A 181 -36.67 43.90 -32.44
N THR A 182 -35.63 44.20 -33.24
CA THR A 182 -35.25 45.48 -33.90
C THR A 182 -34.85 46.66 -33.01
N THR A 183 -33.66 47.26 -33.14
CA THR A 183 -33.30 48.19 -34.23
C THR A 183 -31.83 48.62 -34.15
N ARG A 184 -31.34 49.03 -35.33
CA ARG A 184 -30.08 49.72 -35.68
C ARG A 184 -29.64 50.80 -34.67
N MET A 185 -28.39 50.75 -34.21
CA MET A 185 -27.42 51.87 -34.02
C MET A 185 -26.28 51.45 -33.05
N HIS A 186 -25.10 52.07 -33.20
CA HIS A 186 -23.90 51.97 -32.32
C HIS A 186 -22.76 50.97 -32.68
N THR A 187 -22.37 50.87 -33.95
CA THR A 187 -21.16 50.12 -34.38
C THR A 187 -19.84 50.72 -33.85
N LYS A 188 -19.81 51.96 -33.33
CA LYS A 188 -18.57 52.60 -32.85
C LYS A 188 -18.28 52.45 -31.35
N TRP A 189 -19.29 52.11 -30.53
CA TRP A 189 -19.10 51.86 -29.09
C TRP A 189 -18.77 50.38 -28.80
N PHE A 190 -19.18 49.48 -29.70
CA PHE A 190 -18.87 48.06 -29.60
C PHE A 190 -17.38 47.76 -29.71
N VAL A 191 -16.63 48.49 -30.55
CA VAL A 191 -15.19 48.24 -30.77
C VAL A 191 -14.34 48.63 -29.55
N VAL A 192 -14.73 49.69 -28.81
CA VAL A 192 -14.02 50.12 -27.60
C VAL A 192 -14.34 49.21 -26.41
N ILE A 193 -15.59 48.75 -26.28
CA ILE A 193 -15.97 47.76 -25.26
C ILE A 193 -15.32 46.40 -25.55
N LEU A 194 -15.19 45.99 -26.82
CA LEU A 194 -14.50 44.76 -27.20
C LEU A 194 -12.98 44.82 -26.89
N LEU A 195 -12.34 45.98 -27.08
CA LEU A 195 -10.92 46.19 -26.77
C LEU A 195 -10.65 46.24 -25.25
N VAL A 196 -11.55 46.83 -24.46
CA VAL A 196 -11.46 46.79 -23.00
C VAL A 196 -11.75 45.38 -22.46
N PHE A 197 -12.67 44.62 -23.08
CA PHE A 197 -12.88 43.21 -22.77
C PHE A 197 -11.68 42.33 -23.18
N LEU A 198 -11.01 42.61 -24.29
CA LEU A 198 -9.80 41.88 -24.72
C LEU A 198 -8.59 42.15 -23.81
N ILE A 199 -8.48 43.36 -23.24
CA ILE A 199 -7.41 43.70 -22.29
C ILE A 199 -7.72 43.14 -20.88
N PHE A 200 -8.99 43.01 -20.49
CA PHE A 200 -9.36 42.34 -19.24
C PHE A 200 -9.37 40.80 -19.30
N ALA A 201 -9.48 40.21 -20.49
CA ALA A 201 -9.48 38.75 -20.67
C ALA A 201 -8.10 38.09 -20.53
N SER A 202 -7.01 38.86 -20.38
CA SER A 202 -5.64 38.32 -20.24
C SER A 202 -5.20 38.10 -18.78
N SER A 203 -6.13 38.20 -17.83
CA SER A 203 -5.89 37.87 -16.42
C SER A 203 -6.69 36.64 -15.98
N SER A 204 -6.79 35.64 -16.86
CA SER A 204 -7.06 34.28 -16.41
C SER A 204 -5.84 33.84 -15.63
N ALA A 205 -5.89 33.97 -14.30
CA ALA A 205 -5.03 33.21 -13.41
C ALA A 205 -5.25 31.74 -13.78
N GLU A 206 -4.31 31.21 -14.57
CA GLU A 206 -4.26 29.81 -14.94
C GLU A 206 -4.18 29.06 -13.62
N ALA A 207 -5.29 28.44 -13.22
CA ALA A 207 -5.33 27.62 -12.02
C ALA A 207 -4.35 26.47 -12.29
N ALA A 208 -3.12 26.63 -11.80
CA ALA A 208 -2.05 25.67 -11.99
C ALA A 208 -2.59 24.30 -11.56
N GLU A 209 -2.58 23.35 -12.50
CA GLU A 209 -3.05 22.00 -12.26
C GLU A 209 -2.24 21.42 -11.11
N THR A 210 -2.90 21.17 -9.97
CA THR A 210 -2.23 20.72 -8.75
C THR A 210 -1.54 19.39 -9.01
N GLN A 211 -0.22 19.37 -8.90
CA GLN A 211 0.58 18.17 -9.12
C GLN A 211 0.53 17.30 -7.86
N THR A 212 0.43 15.97 -8.03
CA THR A 212 0.40 15.05 -6.88
C THR A 212 1.76 14.38 -6.71
N LEU A 213 2.48 14.73 -5.65
CA LEU A 213 3.73 14.08 -5.22
C LEU A 213 3.41 12.80 -4.44
N ARG A 214 3.71 11.62 -5.00
CA ARG A 214 3.41 10.32 -4.38
C ARG A 214 4.60 9.79 -3.59
N ILE A 215 4.43 9.67 -2.28
CA ILE A 215 5.46 9.18 -1.36
C ILE A 215 5.08 7.77 -0.88
N ALA A 216 5.86 6.76 -1.27
CA ALA A 216 5.80 5.43 -0.69
C ALA A 216 6.59 5.40 0.61
N ALA A 217 5.94 5.20 1.75
CA ALA A 217 6.58 5.31 3.06
C ALA A 217 6.33 4.11 3.98
N ALA A 218 7.40 3.67 4.63
CA ALA A 218 7.36 2.63 5.64
C ALA A 218 6.36 2.95 6.76
N SER A 219 5.69 1.92 7.28
CA SER A 219 4.57 2.13 8.20
C SER A 219 4.92 2.59 9.61
N ASP A 220 6.19 2.66 9.97
CA ASP A 220 6.66 3.33 11.19
C ASP A 220 6.61 4.87 11.09
N LEU A 221 6.59 5.42 9.88
CA LEU A 221 6.44 6.86 9.63
C LEU A 221 5.00 7.38 9.77
N LYS A 222 4.01 6.50 10.05
CA LYS A 222 2.56 6.83 10.06
C LYS A 222 2.25 8.12 10.83
N PHE A 223 2.90 8.34 11.97
CA PHE A 223 2.62 9.51 12.83
C PHE A 223 3.53 10.71 12.57
N ALA A 224 4.68 10.53 11.92
CA ALA A 224 5.64 11.61 11.68
C ALA A 224 5.39 12.35 10.36
N LEU A 225 4.96 11.62 9.32
CA LEU A 225 4.75 12.19 7.99
C LEU A 225 3.70 13.30 7.90
N PRO A 226 2.54 13.24 8.58
CA PRO A 226 1.52 14.28 8.44
C PRO A 226 2.02 15.69 8.75
N ALA A 227 2.88 15.85 9.75
CA ALA A 227 3.47 17.14 10.10
C ALA A 227 4.45 17.65 9.02
N LEU A 228 5.25 16.75 8.44
CA LEU A 228 6.18 17.07 7.34
C LEU A 228 5.41 17.46 6.07
N VAL A 229 4.34 16.73 5.76
CA VAL A 229 3.44 17.03 4.64
C VAL A 229 2.81 18.41 4.80
N GLU A 230 2.31 18.73 6.00
CA GLU A 230 1.72 20.04 6.26
C GLU A 230 2.72 21.20 6.05
N ILE A 231 3.97 21.03 6.47
CA ILE A 231 5.03 22.03 6.25
C ILE A 231 5.35 22.17 4.76
N PHE A 232 5.45 21.04 4.06
CA PHE A 232 5.75 21.02 2.64
C PHE A 232 4.66 21.69 1.80
N GLU A 233 3.38 21.31 2.00
CA GLU A 233 2.25 21.85 1.24
C GLU A 233 2.02 23.35 1.53
N LYS A 234 2.38 23.84 2.72
CA LYS A 234 2.34 25.29 3.03
C LYS A 234 3.33 26.10 2.19
N SER A 235 4.45 25.50 1.80
CA SER A 235 5.49 26.15 0.98
C SER A 235 5.36 25.86 -0.52
N HIS A 236 4.51 24.89 -0.91
CA HIS A 236 4.32 24.43 -2.29
C HIS A 236 2.82 24.31 -2.60
N SER A 237 2.14 25.45 -2.77
CA SER A 237 0.68 25.48 -2.96
C SER A 237 0.19 24.81 -4.26
N ASP A 238 1.09 24.60 -5.22
CA ASP A 238 0.88 23.91 -6.48
C ASP A 238 1.06 22.38 -6.38
N VAL A 239 1.53 21.88 -5.24
CA VAL A 239 1.83 20.46 -5.01
C VAL A 239 0.97 19.92 -3.87
N LYS A 240 0.30 18.81 -4.15
CA LYS A 240 -0.39 18.00 -3.16
C LYS A 240 0.45 16.76 -2.87
N VAL A 241 0.69 16.46 -1.61
CA VAL A 241 1.45 15.27 -1.22
C VAL A 241 0.49 14.14 -0.89
N GLU A 242 0.69 13.01 -1.54
CA GLU A 242 -0.03 11.77 -1.26
C GLU A 242 0.93 10.75 -0.66
N THR A 243 0.73 10.43 0.62
CA THR A 243 1.53 9.42 1.32
C THR A 243 0.82 8.08 1.29
N ILE A 244 1.49 7.04 0.78
CA ILE A 244 1.04 5.66 0.82
C ILE A 244 1.86 4.92 1.86
N ILE A 245 1.19 4.39 2.88
CA ILE A 245 1.80 3.75 4.04
C ILE A 245 1.75 2.22 3.92
N GLY A 246 2.87 1.54 4.16
CA GLY A 246 2.97 0.08 3.97
C GLY A 246 4.32 -0.52 4.35
N SER A 247 4.60 -1.74 3.87
CA SER A 247 5.90 -2.39 4.10
C SER A 247 6.95 -1.90 3.10
N SER A 248 8.17 -1.63 3.57
CA SER A 248 9.28 -1.20 2.71
C SER A 248 9.60 -2.20 1.61
N GLY A 249 9.49 -3.50 1.88
CA GLY A 249 9.69 -4.55 0.89
C GLY A 249 8.61 -4.58 -0.19
N SER A 250 7.35 -4.39 0.20
CA SER A 250 6.23 -4.31 -0.75
C SER A 250 6.42 -3.12 -1.71
N PHE A 251 6.75 -1.94 -1.17
CA PHE A 251 7.02 -0.77 -2.01
C PHE A 251 8.25 -0.92 -2.89
N THR A 252 9.31 -1.58 -2.40
CA THR A 252 10.47 -1.92 -3.23
C THR A 252 10.05 -2.74 -4.44
N GLN A 253 9.24 -3.78 -4.24
CA GLN A 253 8.72 -4.61 -5.35
C GLN A 253 7.88 -3.78 -6.32
N GLN A 254 6.98 -2.93 -5.79
CA GLN A 254 6.14 -2.05 -6.61
C GLN A 254 6.97 -1.06 -7.44
N ILE A 255 7.98 -0.42 -6.85
CA ILE A 255 8.88 0.51 -7.55
C ILE A 255 9.71 -0.21 -8.61
N GLN A 256 10.21 -1.42 -8.32
CA GLN A 256 10.90 -2.25 -9.32
C GLN A 256 9.99 -2.57 -10.50
N ALA A 257 8.72 -2.88 -10.23
CA ALA A 257 7.70 -3.13 -11.24
C ALA A 257 7.27 -1.87 -12.01
N GLY A 258 7.62 -0.67 -11.53
CA GLY A 258 7.37 0.61 -12.20
C GLY A 258 6.18 1.39 -11.65
N ALA A 259 5.81 1.17 -10.39
CA ALA A 259 4.77 1.95 -9.73
C ALA A 259 5.15 3.45 -9.72
N PRO A 260 4.18 4.36 -9.93
CA PRO A 260 4.44 5.78 -10.20
C PRO A 260 4.65 6.57 -8.89
N PHE A 261 5.60 6.13 -8.06
CA PHE A 261 6.04 6.87 -6.88
C PHE A 261 7.12 7.88 -7.26
N ASP A 262 7.18 8.98 -6.49
CA ASP A 262 8.19 10.03 -6.66
C ASP A 262 9.31 9.92 -5.62
N LEU A 263 8.92 9.59 -4.39
CA LEU A 263 9.82 9.44 -3.25
C LEU A 263 9.55 8.12 -2.53
N PHE A 264 10.62 7.41 -2.17
CA PHE A 264 10.56 6.20 -1.35
C PHE A 264 11.24 6.44 -0.01
N LEU A 265 10.55 6.14 1.09
CA LEU A 265 11.07 6.21 2.45
C LEU A 265 10.97 4.82 3.10
N SER A 266 12.12 4.19 3.33
CA SER A 266 12.25 2.83 3.84
C SER A 266 12.66 2.79 5.30
N ALA A 267 12.13 1.79 6.02
CA ALA A 267 12.54 1.49 7.39
C ALA A 267 13.92 0.81 7.50
N ASP A 268 14.64 0.67 6.40
CA ASP A 268 16.05 0.30 6.38
C ASP A 268 16.79 0.84 5.13
N GLU A 269 18.12 0.72 5.17
CA GLU A 269 19.03 1.10 4.09
C GLU A 269 19.05 0.07 2.95
N SER A 270 18.78 -1.21 3.24
CA SER A 270 18.92 -2.30 2.28
C SER A 270 17.98 -2.20 1.08
N TYR A 271 16.75 -1.71 1.28
CA TYR A 271 15.76 -1.59 0.21
C TYR A 271 16.05 -0.45 -0.78
N PRO A 272 16.34 0.79 -0.34
CA PRO A 272 16.83 1.84 -1.23
C PRO A 272 18.08 1.44 -2.00
N GLU A 273 19.05 0.76 -1.35
CA GLU A 273 20.26 0.26 -2.02
C GLU A 273 19.93 -0.80 -3.08
N LYS A 274 18.96 -1.69 -2.83
CA LYS A 274 18.47 -2.63 -3.83
C LYS A 274 17.86 -1.92 -5.04
N LEU A 275 17.14 -0.81 -4.84
CA LEU A 275 16.61 0.01 -5.94
C LEU A 275 17.73 0.74 -6.70
N LYS A 276 18.76 1.20 -5.99
CA LYS A 276 19.97 1.79 -6.59
C LYS A 276 20.67 0.81 -7.51
N ALA A 277 20.95 -0.40 -7.03
CA ALA A 277 21.55 -1.46 -7.82
C ALA A 277 20.71 -1.82 -9.06
N ALA A 278 19.38 -1.76 -8.94
CA ALA A 278 18.44 -1.98 -10.04
C ALA A 278 18.26 -0.76 -10.98
N LYS A 279 18.99 0.34 -10.77
CA LYS A 279 18.86 1.62 -11.51
C LYS A 279 17.43 2.18 -11.48
N LYS A 280 16.73 2.00 -10.36
CA LYS A 280 15.35 2.46 -10.13
C LYS A 280 15.26 3.75 -9.31
N ILE A 281 16.39 4.35 -8.95
CA ILE A 281 16.44 5.63 -8.23
C ILE A 281 17.20 6.68 -9.03
N ASP A 282 16.91 7.95 -8.74
CA ASP A 282 17.65 9.11 -9.24
C ASP A 282 18.58 9.61 -8.13
N GLY A 283 19.89 9.65 -8.42
CA GLY A 283 20.90 10.07 -7.44
C GLY A 283 21.26 8.99 -6.41
N GLU A 284 21.42 9.41 -5.16
CA GLU A 284 21.98 8.61 -4.08
C GLU A 284 20.94 8.29 -2.99
N VAL A 285 21.14 7.17 -2.30
CA VAL A 285 20.38 6.82 -1.10
C VAL A 285 20.73 7.83 0.00
N PHE A 286 19.72 8.31 0.72
CA PHE A 286 19.92 9.23 1.83
C PHE A 286 19.38 8.66 3.13
N ARG A 287 20.14 8.78 4.22
CA ARG A 287 19.71 8.38 5.56
C ARG A 287 19.01 9.54 6.25
N TYR A 288 17.77 9.31 6.69
CA TYR A 288 16.96 10.32 7.36
C TYR A 288 16.75 10.08 8.85
N GLY A 289 17.08 8.89 9.36
CA GLY A 289 16.91 8.59 10.78
C GLY A 289 17.39 7.19 11.18
N THR A 290 17.07 6.84 12.42
CA THR A 290 17.35 5.54 13.03
C THR A 290 16.11 5.11 13.82
N GLY A 291 15.57 3.95 13.46
CA GLY A 291 14.44 3.33 14.12
C GLY A 291 14.89 2.39 15.23
N THR A 292 14.10 2.34 16.31
CA THR A 292 14.33 1.45 17.46
C THR A 292 13.22 0.42 17.56
N LEU A 293 13.59 -0.86 17.64
CA LEU A 293 12.66 -1.94 17.96
C LEU A 293 12.34 -1.92 19.46
N VAL A 294 11.07 -2.08 19.82
CA VAL A 294 10.60 -2.16 21.20
C VAL A 294 9.63 -3.32 21.38
N LEU A 295 9.54 -3.84 22.60
CA LEU A 295 8.49 -4.75 23.04
C LEU A 295 7.41 -3.93 23.75
N TRP A 296 6.28 -3.70 23.09
CA TRP A 296 5.14 -3.01 23.67
C TRP A 296 4.20 -3.99 24.39
N ILE A 297 3.72 -3.58 25.57
CA ILE A 297 2.88 -4.35 26.48
C ILE A 297 1.68 -3.48 26.92
N PRO A 298 0.44 -3.97 26.81
CA PRO A 298 -0.74 -3.25 27.29
C PRO A 298 -0.79 -3.17 28.81
N ASN A 299 -1.41 -2.14 29.37
CA ASN A 299 -1.52 -1.91 30.83
C ASN A 299 -2.23 -3.03 31.60
N SER A 300 -3.03 -3.82 30.89
CA SER A 300 -3.73 -5.01 31.39
C SER A 300 -2.78 -6.19 31.66
N VAL A 301 -1.61 -6.21 31.03
CA VAL A 301 -0.58 -7.24 31.20
C VAL A 301 0.46 -6.71 32.18
N LYS A 302 0.56 -7.35 33.35
CA LYS A 302 1.55 -6.99 34.37
C LYS A 302 2.84 -7.76 34.10
N LEU A 303 3.86 -7.03 33.65
CA LEU A 303 5.20 -7.55 33.42
C LEU A 303 6.23 -6.65 34.09
N THR A 304 7.29 -7.27 34.59
CA THR A 304 8.43 -6.56 35.19
C THR A 304 9.70 -7.14 34.60
N ARG A 305 10.55 -6.26 34.05
CA ARG A 305 11.89 -6.63 33.57
C ARG A 305 12.83 -6.62 34.77
N ARG A 306 13.49 -7.74 35.04
CA ARG A 306 14.58 -7.80 36.04
C ARG A 306 15.85 -7.15 35.47
N ASP A 307 16.71 -6.63 36.34
CA ASP A 307 17.99 -6.06 35.92
C ASP A 307 18.82 -7.10 35.15
N GLY A 308 19.38 -6.68 34.01
CA GLY A 308 20.14 -7.55 33.11
C GLY A 308 19.31 -8.59 32.35
N GLN A 309 17.98 -8.66 32.55
CA GLN A 309 17.12 -9.56 31.80
C GLN A 309 16.96 -9.08 30.36
N SER A 310 17.13 -9.98 29.41
CA SER A 310 16.96 -9.63 28.00
C SER A 310 15.50 -9.33 27.65
N THR A 311 15.25 -8.29 26.85
CA THR A 311 13.89 -7.85 26.49
C THR A 311 13.10 -8.98 25.80
N VAL A 312 13.72 -9.78 24.94
CA VAL A 312 13.06 -10.91 24.26
C VAL A 312 12.60 -12.00 25.23
N THR A 313 13.28 -12.19 26.36
CA THR A 313 12.90 -13.23 27.34
C THR A 313 11.58 -12.92 28.04
N LEU A 314 11.12 -11.67 28.03
CA LEU A 314 9.81 -11.28 28.58
C LEU A 314 8.65 -11.95 27.83
N LEU A 315 8.85 -12.36 26.58
CA LEU A 315 7.84 -13.10 25.80
C LEU A 315 7.59 -14.54 26.33
N LEU A 316 8.48 -15.06 27.17
CA LEU A 316 8.30 -16.35 27.82
C LEU A 316 7.33 -16.29 29.00
N ASP A 317 7.07 -15.09 29.53
CA ASP A 317 6.18 -14.93 30.68
C ASP A 317 4.77 -15.48 30.35
N PRO A 318 4.13 -16.24 31.27
CA PRO A 318 2.79 -16.76 31.08
C PRO A 318 1.72 -15.69 30.79
N ALA A 319 1.93 -14.45 31.25
CA ALA A 319 1.04 -13.33 30.96
C ALA A 319 1.04 -12.95 29.46
N VAL A 320 2.13 -13.26 28.74
CA VAL A 320 2.21 -13.10 27.28
C VAL A 320 1.65 -14.36 26.61
N LYS A 321 0.35 -14.33 26.33
CA LYS A 321 -0.39 -15.41 25.65
C LYS A 321 -0.08 -15.48 24.15
N LYS A 322 -0.17 -14.33 23.47
CA LYS A 322 0.19 -14.14 22.07
C LYS A 322 0.95 -12.84 21.90
N PHE A 323 1.82 -12.78 20.90
CA PHE A 323 2.50 -11.54 20.54
C PHE A 323 2.52 -11.32 19.03
N ALA A 324 2.48 -10.06 18.61
CA ALA A 324 2.55 -9.70 17.20
C ALA A 324 3.96 -9.31 16.76
N ILE A 325 4.32 -9.70 15.54
CA ILE A 325 5.47 -9.16 14.80
C ILE A 325 5.03 -8.78 13.38
N ALA A 326 5.77 -7.90 12.72
CA ALA A 326 5.61 -7.70 11.28
C ALA A 326 6.21 -8.87 10.49
N ASN A 327 5.73 -9.11 9.27
CA ASN A 327 6.23 -10.18 8.39
C ASN A 327 7.72 -9.93 8.04
N PRO A 328 8.65 -10.79 8.50
CA PRO A 328 10.08 -10.59 8.27
C PRO A 328 10.48 -10.60 6.78
N ALA A 329 9.69 -11.24 5.90
CA ALA A 329 10.00 -11.31 4.48
C ALA A 329 10.02 -9.91 3.80
N VAL A 330 9.20 -8.98 4.30
CA VAL A 330 8.98 -7.68 3.64
C VAL A 330 9.14 -6.47 4.57
N ALA A 331 9.01 -6.65 5.89
CA ALA A 331 9.05 -5.55 6.85
C ALA A 331 10.38 -5.51 7.62
N PRO A 332 11.14 -4.39 7.60
CA PRO A 332 12.39 -4.25 8.34
C PRO A 332 12.29 -4.54 9.85
N TYR A 333 11.26 -4.02 10.54
CA TYR A 333 11.05 -4.33 11.97
C TYR A 333 10.69 -5.80 12.21
N GLY A 334 10.05 -6.46 11.24
CA GLY A 334 9.82 -7.90 11.28
C GLY A 334 11.12 -8.68 11.24
N ARG A 335 12.06 -8.28 10.36
CA ARG A 335 13.41 -8.87 10.33
C ARG A 335 14.17 -8.61 11.63
N ALA A 336 14.14 -7.40 12.15
CA ALA A 336 14.80 -7.07 13.41
C ALA A 336 14.25 -7.91 14.57
N ALA A 337 12.93 -8.08 14.64
CA ALA A 337 12.28 -8.96 15.62
C ALA A 337 12.68 -10.44 15.45
N ASP A 338 12.68 -10.94 14.21
CA ASP A 338 13.08 -12.32 13.91
C ASP A 338 14.55 -12.58 14.26
N GLN A 339 15.43 -11.62 13.98
CA GLN A 339 16.84 -11.66 14.36
C GLN A 339 17.02 -11.68 15.89
N ALA A 340 16.32 -10.81 16.62
CA ALA A 340 16.36 -10.79 18.09
C ALA A 340 15.88 -12.13 18.70
N LEU A 341 14.79 -12.70 18.16
CA LEU A 341 14.27 -14.00 18.59
C LEU A 341 15.24 -15.15 18.29
N THR A 342 15.90 -15.10 17.13
CA THR A 342 16.87 -16.12 16.69
C THR A 342 18.14 -16.05 17.52
N GLN A 343 18.68 -14.85 17.75
CA GLN A 343 19.87 -14.62 18.58
C GLN A 343 19.66 -15.09 20.01
N ALA A 344 18.47 -14.87 20.57
CA ALA A 344 18.09 -15.38 21.89
C ALA A 344 17.76 -16.89 21.92
N LYS A 345 17.79 -17.59 20.77
CA LYS A 345 17.39 -19.00 20.62
C LYS A 345 15.96 -19.29 21.11
N LEU A 346 15.06 -18.31 20.97
CA LEU A 346 13.66 -18.42 21.41
C LEU A 346 12.64 -18.54 20.27
N LYS A 347 13.06 -18.36 19.02
CA LYS A 347 12.18 -18.39 17.85
C LYS A 347 11.29 -19.65 17.80
N ASP A 348 11.88 -20.84 17.91
CA ASP A 348 11.12 -22.09 17.83
C ASP A 348 10.16 -22.28 19.00
N LYS A 349 10.57 -21.88 20.21
CA LYS A 349 9.75 -21.94 21.42
C LYS A 349 8.54 -20.99 21.37
N LEU A 350 8.70 -19.85 20.70
CA LEU A 350 7.69 -18.79 20.64
C LEU A 350 6.82 -18.83 19.37
N LYS A 351 7.15 -19.71 18.41
CA LYS A 351 6.47 -19.79 17.11
C LYS A 351 4.95 -19.94 17.22
N THR A 352 4.45 -20.71 18.18
CA THR A 352 3.00 -20.94 18.37
C THR A 352 2.26 -19.76 19.01
N LYS A 353 2.97 -18.87 19.72
CA LYS A 353 2.41 -17.64 20.30
C LYS A 353 2.43 -16.46 19.31
N MET A 354 3.18 -16.59 18.22
CA MET A 354 3.44 -15.51 17.28
C MET A 354 2.26 -15.29 16.32
N VAL A 355 1.87 -14.03 16.16
CA VAL A 355 0.92 -13.55 15.17
C VAL A 355 1.65 -12.62 14.22
N MET A 356 1.48 -12.79 12.91
CA MET A 356 2.14 -11.96 11.91
C MET A 356 1.18 -10.92 11.35
N GLY A 357 1.58 -9.65 11.42
CA GLY A 357 1.03 -8.58 10.61
C GLY A 357 1.86 -8.40 9.32
N GLU A 358 1.27 -7.87 8.27
CA GLU A 358 1.94 -7.56 7.01
C GLU A 358 3.08 -6.55 7.19
N ASN A 359 2.86 -5.56 8.07
CA ASN A 359 3.82 -4.50 8.37
C ASN A 359 3.74 -4.09 9.86
N VAL A 360 4.63 -3.19 10.29
CA VAL A 360 4.81 -2.88 11.71
C VAL A 360 3.64 -2.10 12.32
N ALA A 361 2.97 -1.24 11.54
CA ALA A 361 1.71 -0.61 11.96
C ALA A 361 0.59 -1.62 12.19
N GLN A 362 0.48 -2.67 11.36
CA GLN A 362 -0.52 -3.71 11.58
C GLN A 362 -0.22 -4.55 12.82
N ALA A 363 1.05 -4.86 13.08
CA ALA A 363 1.45 -5.55 14.31
C ALA A 363 1.10 -4.73 15.56
N ALA A 364 1.33 -3.40 15.53
CA ALA A 364 0.91 -2.49 16.60
C ALA A 364 -0.62 -2.48 16.76
N GLN A 365 -1.37 -2.45 15.66
CA GLN A 365 -2.84 -2.48 15.70
C GLN A 365 -3.39 -3.72 16.39
N TYR A 366 -2.78 -4.90 16.18
CA TYR A 366 -3.20 -6.12 16.91
C TYR A 366 -3.04 -5.99 18.43
N ALA A 367 -2.06 -5.19 18.87
CA ALA A 367 -1.85 -4.92 20.29
C ALA A 367 -2.93 -3.97 20.83
N VAL A 368 -3.22 -2.89 20.09
CA VAL A 368 -4.27 -1.92 20.42
C VAL A 368 -5.66 -2.57 20.52
N THR A 369 -6.00 -3.45 19.59
CA THR A 369 -7.31 -4.14 19.57
C THR A 369 -7.42 -5.27 20.59
N GLY A 370 -6.34 -5.56 21.34
CA GLY A 370 -6.30 -6.67 22.29
C GLY A 370 -6.24 -8.06 21.64
N ALA A 371 -6.00 -8.16 20.33
CA ALA A 371 -5.83 -9.44 19.63
C ALA A 371 -4.56 -10.18 20.09
N VAL A 372 -3.56 -9.44 20.59
CA VAL A 372 -2.34 -9.96 21.21
C VAL A 372 -2.07 -9.27 22.55
N SER A 373 -1.32 -9.94 23.43
CA SER A 373 -0.92 -9.44 24.75
C SER A 373 0.46 -8.76 24.76
N ALA A 374 1.13 -8.69 23.62
CA ALA A 374 2.42 -8.02 23.43
C ALA A 374 2.67 -7.79 21.93
N ALA A 375 3.53 -6.84 21.56
CA ALA A 375 3.96 -6.68 20.17
C ALA A 375 5.40 -6.19 20.05
N LEU A 376 6.16 -6.74 19.10
CA LEU A 376 7.47 -6.24 18.70
C LEU A 376 7.29 -5.25 17.55
N ILE A 377 7.53 -3.97 17.82
CA ILE A 377 7.14 -2.86 16.94
C ILE A 377 8.16 -1.72 16.95
N ALA A 378 7.95 -0.73 16.10
CA ALA A 378 8.71 0.51 16.09
C ALA A 378 8.38 1.37 17.32
N GLN A 379 9.41 1.97 17.93
CA GLN A 379 9.23 2.95 19.01
C GLN A 379 8.30 4.10 18.56
N ALA A 380 8.42 4.54 17.30
CA ALA A 380 7.58 5.59 16.72
C ALA A 380 6.07 5.32 16.81
N LEU A 381 5.67 4.05 16.70
CA LEU A 381 4.28 3.63 16.85
C LEU A 381 3.90 3.47 18.32
N ALA A 382 4.81 2.95 19.14
CA ALA A 382 4.62 2.83 20.59
C ALA A 382 4.46 4.20 21.27
N ASP A 383 5.08 5.24 20.72
CA ASP A 383 5.02 6.60 21.22
C ASP A 383 3.77 7.38 20.76
N SER A 384 2.89 6.76 19.97
CA SER A 384 1.62 7.35 19.55
C SER A 384 0.66 7.58 20.72
N PRO A 385 -0.27 8.57 20.63
CA PRO A 385 -1.17 8.90 21.74
C PRO A 385 -1.99 7.70 22.25
N GLU A 386 -2.55 6.90 21.35
CA GLU A 386 -3.38 5.74 21.69
C GLU A 386 -2.58 4.64 22.41
N MET A 387 -1.36 4.38 21.96
CA MET A 387 -0.48 3.35 22.53
C MET A 387 0.13 3.76 23.86
N LYS A 388 0.48 5.04 24.03
CA LYS A 388 0.95 5.60 25.31
C LYS A 388 -0.14 5.58 26.38
N ALA A 389 -1.40 5.80 25.99
CA ALA A 389 -2.52 5.77 26.92
C ALA A 389 -2.86 4.34 27.39
N SER A 390 -2.62 3.34 26.55
CA SER A 390 -3.08 1.96 26.77
C SER A 390 -1.98 0.97 27.15
N GLY A 391 -0.71 1.37 27.15
CA GLY A 391 0.40 0.48 27.47
C GLY A 391 1.73 1.19 27.67
N SER A 392 2.77 0.38 27.76
CA SER A 392 4.17 0.81 27.90
C SER A 392 5.07 -0.11 27.07
N TYR A 393 6.36 0.20 26.97
CA TYR A 393 7.28 -0.64 26.21
C TYR A 393 8.64 -0.81 26.88
N PHE A 394 9.27 -1.93 26.58
CA PHE A 394 10.67 -2.22 26.90
C PHE A 394 11.52 -2.02 25.65
N LYS A 395 12.58 -1.21 25.75
CA LYS A 395 13.55 -1.03 24.67
C LYS A 395 14.47 -2.24 24.58
N PHE A 396 14.93 -2.53 23.38
CA PHE A 396 16.02 -3.47 23.15
C PHE A 396 17.35 -2.76 23.36
N GLU A 397 18.26 -3.39 24.08
CA GLU A 397 19.65 -2.93 24.14
C GLU A 397 20.32 -3.13 22.77
N ALA A 398 21.38 -2.37 22.48
CA ALA A 398 22.04 -2.38 21.16
C ALA A 398 22.62 -3.76 20.76
N ASN A 399 22.89 -4.65 21.72
CA ASN A 399 23.34 -6.01 21.50
C ASN A 399 22.20 -7.03 21.35
N GLU A 400 20.94 -6.64 21.58
CA GLU A 400 19.78 -7.54 21.54
C GLU A 400 18.99 -7.44 20.22
N ALA A 401 19.03 -6.29 19.57
CA ALA A 401 18.38 -6.06 18.28
C ALA A 401 19.18 -5.05 17.45
N PRO A 402 19.17 -5.18 16.12
CA PRO A 402 19.84 -4.22 15.26
C PRO A 402 19.16 -2.85 15.29
N GLN A 403 19.96 -1.79 15.18
CA GLN A 403 19.43 -0.47 14.84
C GLN A 403 18.98 -0.42 13.38
N LEU A 404 17.82 0.16 13.13
CA LEU A 404 17.26 0.23 11.79
C LEU A 404 17.60 1.58 11.15
N LYS A 405 18.65 1.62 10.32
CA LYS A 405 19.05 2.83 9.57
C LYS A 405 17.99 3.21 8.54
N GLN A 406 17.16 4.19 8.87
CA GLN A 406 16.06 4.64 8.05
C GLN A 406 16.57 5.44 6.85
N SER A 407 16.23 5.01 5.64
CA SER A 407 16.80 5.58 4.42
C SER A 407 15.77 5.74 3.32
N GLY A 408 15.95 6.73 2.46
CA GLY A 408 15.08 7.00 1.33
C GLY A 408 15.84 7.17 0.02
N ALA A 409 15.07 7.25 -1.06
CA ALA A 409 15.57 7.51 -2.40
C ALA A 409 14.50 8.20 -3.26
N VAL A 410 14.94 9.08 -4.15
CA VAL A 410 14.09 9.65 -5.21
C VAL A 410 13.93 8.61 -6.31
N VAL A 411 12.71 8.34 -6.76
CA VAL A 411 12.45 7.29 -7.75
C VAL A 411 12.86 7.76 -9.15
N ALA A 412 13.59 6.93 -9.91
CA ALA A 412 14.13 7.30 -11.22
C ALA A 412 13.07 7.74 -12.23
N ALA A 413 11.90 7.08 -12.19
CA ALA A 413 10.78 7.32 -13.08
C ALA A 413 9.92 8.55 -12.70
N SER A 414 10.22 9.19 -11.57
CA SER A 414 9.49 10.37 -11.10
C SER A 414 9.53 11.50 -12.13
N ARG A 415 8.37 12.13 -12.33
CA ARG A 415 8.26 13.39 -13.09
C ARG A 415 8.41 14.62 -12.18
N LEU A 416 8.32 14.42 -10.86
CA LEU A 416 8.37 15.44 -9.82
C LEU A 416 9.69 15.37 -9.03
N LYS A 417 10.81 15.10 -9.72
CA LYS A 417 12.14 14.94 -9.08
C LYS A 417 12.53 16.14 -8.23
N LYS A 418 12.24 17.35 -8.71
CA LYS A 418 12.54 18.59 -7.98
C LYS A 418 11.79 18.61 -6.64
N GLN A 419 10.48 18.39 -6.67
CA GLN A 419 9.63 18.37 -5.48
C GLN A 419 9.99 17.21 -4.54
N ALA A 420 10.37 16.05 -5.08
CA ALA A 420 10.86 14.92 -4.29
C ALA A 420 12.18 15.24 -3.57
N LEU A 421 13.10 15.96 -4.23
CA LEU A 421 14.34 16.44 -3.62
C LEU A 421 14.07 17.51 -2.57
N GLU A 422 13.14 18.43 -2.81
CA GLU A 422 12.73 19.45 -1.84
C GLU A 422 12.10 18.81 -0.59
N PHE A 423 11.28 17.76 -0.75
CA PHE A 423 10.72 17.01 0.38
C PHE A 423 11.81 16.24 1.13
N ARG A 424 12.78 15.64 0.43
CA ARG A 424 13.98 15.06 1.05
C ARG A 424 14.73 16.11 1.87
N ASP A 425 14.93 17.30 1.33
CA ASP A 425 15.69 18.36 2.00
C ASP A 425 14.96 18.84 3.25
N LEU A 426 13.63 18.98 3.21
CA LEU A 426 12.80 19.21 4.40
C LEU A 426 12.99 18.10 5.44
N LEU A 427 12.97 16.83 5.02
CA LEU A 427 13.14 15.68 5.90
C LEU A 427 14.52 15.71 6.60
N LEU A 428 15.56 16.16 5.90
CA LEU A 428 16.94 16.24 6.41
C LEU A 428 17.25 17.53 7.17
N ALA A 429 16.46 18.58 6.97
CA ALA A 429 16.62 19.86 7.65
C ALA A 429 16.35 19.74 9.17
N ALA A 430 16.84 20.73 9.94
CA ALA A 430 16.72 20.73 11.39
C ALA A 430 15.26 20.61 11.89
N GLU A 431 14.32 21.25 11.21
CA GLU A 431 12.89 21.16 11.52
C GLU A 431 12.34 19.75 11.29
N GLY A 432 12.63 19.14 10.13
CA GLY A 432 12.21 17.78 9.84
C GLY A 432 12.84 16.75 10.79
N GLN A 433 14.11 16.91 11.11
CA GLN A 433 14.82 16.06 12.07
C GLN A 433 14.26 16.19 13.49
N LYS A 434 13.80 17.39 13.89
CA LYS A 434 13.09 17.59 15.15
C LYS A 434 11.76 16.83 15.18
N ILE A 435 10.98 16.88 14.10
CA ILE A 435 9.73 16.12 13.97
C ILE A 435 10.00 14.62 14.08
N LEU A 436 10.95 14.10 13.29
CA LEU A 436 11.30 12.68 13.32
C LEU A 436 11.77 12.23 14.72
N SER A 437 12.61 13.03 15.38
CA SER A 437 13.10 12.75 16.74
C SER A 437 11.96 12.71 17.77
N ASN A 438 10.99 13.63 17.69
CA ASN A 438 9.81 13.64 18.56
C ASN A 438 8.94 12.38 18.39
N HIS A 439 9.04 11.72 17.23
CA HIS A 439 8.39 10.45 16.93
C HIS A 439 9.35 9.25 17.06
N GLY A 440 10.45 9.36 17.81
CA GLY A 440 11.32 8.21 18.08
C GLY A 440 12.16 7.74 16.88
N LEU A 441 12.33 8.59 15.87
CA LEU A 441 13.18 8.39 14.69
C LEU A 441 14.30 9.43 14.69
N ALA A 442 15.24 9.30 15.62
CA ALA A 442 16.39 10.22 15.71
C ALA A 442 17.50 9.81 14.73
N LYS A 443 18.30 10.77 14.26
CA LYS A 443 19.43 10.48 13.36
C LYS A 443 20.57 9.79 14.06
#